data_AF-A0A3L7SZ91-F1
#
_entry.id   AF-A0A3L7SZ91-F1
#
_cell.length_a   1.000
_cell.length_b   1.000
_cell.length_c   1.000
_cell.angle_alpha   90.00
_cell.angle_beta   90.00
_cell.angle_gamma   90.00
#
_symmetry.space_group_name_H-M   'P 1'
#
loop_
_entity.id
_entity.type
_entity.pdbx_description
1 polymer ?
#
loop_
_entity_poly.entity_id
_entity_poly.type
_entity_poly.pdbx_seq_one_letter_code
_entity_poly.pdbx_strand_id
1 'polypeptide(L)'
;MAYSKEKKNRTKAQNNSACASLIQTAVLCLFVSSIGCNEKSKPSSTTQTTISSSSLKPKEELNKGSLKGQVFWSGPNPIIEGFNGPISPLSEHASKPRLAWANPNAPKINSSNKGIEHAVIFLDIPETNDLNKVSFAPIEVETNHFKMQINQDGTSSPVGFVLLGDGVDFVNKQDFFYSIRARGDAFFSIPLSNKNKPVHRVFTKPGLVTLTTGTGQFWMRSHLFVLTHSYAARCDKDGSFEIANLPPGKHDFKIWIPNWQVSEKEIDAETWEITRMEFAPPITKKFSASILPDTATTDQKILFSLSDIQAQK
;
A
#
# COMPACT_ATOMS: atom_id res chain seq x y z
N MET A 1 -28.42 46.18 -29.26
CA MET A 1 -27.13 46.69 -28.75
C MET A 1 -26.02 45.80 -29.26
N ALA A 2 -24.97 46.41 -29.78
CA ALA A 2 -24.07 45.85 -30.78
C ALA A 2 -23.04 44.84 -30.23
N TYR A 3 -22.73 43.90 -31.11
CA TYR A 3 -21.64 42.93 -31.07
C TYR A 3 -20.38 43.60 -31.64
N SER A 4 -19.24 43.64 -30.93
CA SER A 4 -17.94 43.88 -31.58
C SER A 4 -16.73 43.47 -30.72
N LYS A 5 -16.08 42.40 -31.20
CA LYS A 5 -14.63 42.15 -31.32
C LYS A 5 -13.66 43.00 -30.47
N GLU A 6 -12.77 42.30 -29.77
CA GLU A 6 -11.33 42.61 -29.81
C GLU A 6 -10.49 41.33 -29.73
N LYS A 7 -9.78 41.03 -30.83
CA LYS A 7 -8.66 40.07 -30.90
C LYS A 7 -7.38 40.86 -30.67
N LYS A 8 -6.50 40.40 -29.77
CA LYS A 8 -5.09 40.82 -29.75
C LYS A 8 -4.17 39.60 -29.83
N ASN A 9 -3.51 39.49 -30.97
CA ASN A 9 -2.32 38.66 -31.20
C ASN A 9 -1.07 39.39 -30.68
N ARG A 10 -0.07 38.63 -30.21
CA ARG A 10 1.40 38.84 -30.23
C ARG A 10 2.01 37.98 -29.10
N THR A 11 3.12 37.24 -29.17
CA THR A 11 4.04 36.77 -30.22
C THR A 11 4.88 35.65 -29.55
N LYS A 12 5.37 34.72 -30.37
CA LYS A 12 6.36 33.66 -30.09
C LYS A 12 7.55 34.10 -29.20
N ALA A 13 8.03 33.16 -28.38
CA ALA A 13 9.45 32.89 -28.20
C ALA A 13 9.62 31.38 -27.96
N GLN A 14 10.18 30.70 -28.95
CA GLN A 14 10.48 29.27 -28.97
C GLN A 14 11.99 29.21 -29.20
N ASN A 15 12.76 28.80 -28.19
CA ASN A 15 14.20 28.59 -28.31
C ASN A 15 14.51 27.10 -28.18
N ASN A 16 15.05 26.56 -29.28
CA ASN A 16 15.66 25.26 -29.42
C ASN A 16 17.09 25.28 -28.85
N SER A 17 17.54 24.14 -28.30
CA SER A 17 18.92 23.65 -28.40
C SER A 17 18.90 22.18 -28.00
N ALA A 18 18.77 21.28 -28.97
CA ALA A 18 19.86 20.65 -29.73
C ALA A 18 20.45 19.44 -28.99
N CYS A 19 20.03 18.29 -29.50
CA CYS A 19 20.43 16.93 -29.20
C CYS A 19 21.86 16.70 -29.73
N ALA A 20 22.75 16.13 -28.91
CA ALA A 20 24.03 15.59 -29.37
C ALA A 20 24.11 14.11 -28.98
N SER A 21 23.96 13.27 -30.01
CA SER A 21 24.17 11.83 -30.01
C SER A 21 25.67 11.54 -30.08
N LEU A 22 26.17 10.64 -29.22
CA LEU A 22 27.44 9.95 -29.45
C LEU A 22 27.24 8.44 -29.24
N ILE A 23 27.41 7.75 -30.36
CA ILE A 23 27.50 6.31 -30.55
C ILE A 23 28.89 5.87 -30.09
N GLN A 24 28.99 4.82 -29.27
CA GLN A 24 30.09 3.88 -29.44
C GLN A 24 29.78 2.48 -28.91
N THR A 25 30.16 1.53 -29.74
CA THR A 25 29.85 0.11 -29.79
C THR A 25 30.82 -0.75 -28.97
N ALA A 26 30.24 -1.77 -28.34
CA ALA A 26 30.71 -3.13 -28.02
C ALA A 26 32.21 -3.50 -28.15
N VAL A 27 32.71 -4.19 -27.11
CA VAL A 27 33.65 -5.31 -27.26
C VAL A 27 33.19 -6.48 -26.37
N LEU A 28 32.94 -7.60 -27.03
CA LEU A 28 32.57 -8.91 -26.51
C LEU A 28 33.86 -9.76 -26.47
N CYS A 29 34.24 -10.31 -25.32
CA CYS A 29 35.27 -11.34 -25.23
C CYS A 29 34.70 -12.61 -24.58
N LEU A 30 34.39 -13.59 -25.41
CA LEU A 30 34.12 -14.98 -25.07
C LEU A 30 35.45 -15.71 -24.89
N PHE A 31 35.63 -16.43 -23.78
CA PHE A 31 36.56 -17.55 -23.69
C PHE A 31 35.81 -18.80 -23.24
N VAL A 32 35.96 -19.85 -24.03
CA VAL A 32 35.33 -21.16 -23.89
C VAL A 32 36.39 -22.19 -23.50
N SER A 33 35.97 -23.07 -22.58
CA SER A 33 36.40 -24.46 -22.35
C SER A 33 37.84 -24.81 -21.92
N SER A 34 37.92 -25.59 -20.85
CA SER A 34 38.56 -26.92 -20.91
C SER A 34 37.91 -27.89 -19.92
N ILE A 35 37.47 -29.02 -20.48
CA ILE A 35 36.99 -30.24 -19.86
C ILE A 35 38.18 -31.01 -19.25
N GLY A 36 37.98 -31.63 -18.08
CA GLY A 36 38.93 -32.56 -17.47
C GLY A 36 38.23 -33.61 -16.61
N CYS A 37 37.87 -34.73 -17.23
CA CYS A 37 37.67 -36.07 -16.65
C CYS A 37 38.87 -36.47 -15.76
N ASN A 38 38.86 -37.42 -14.81
CA ASN A 38 37.95 -38.43 -14.26
C ASN A 38 38.83 -39.20 -13.25
N GLU A 39 38.30 -39.71 -12.13
CA GLU A 39 38.52 -41.10 -11.69
C GLU A 39 37.90 -41.40 -10.31
N LYS A 40 37.33 -42.60 -10.25
CA LYS A 40 36.59 -43.18 -9.13
C LYS A 40 37.53 -43.95 -8.21
N SER A 41 37.32 -43.87 -6.90
CA SER A 41 37.50 -45.00 -6.00
C SER A 41 36.54 -44.90 -4.79
N LYS A 42 36.03 -46.05 -4.35
CA LYS A 42 35.06 -46.27 -3.26
C LYS A 42 35.62 -47.42 -2.40
N PRO A 43 35.06 -47.71 -1.21
CA PRO A 43 35.10 -46.98 0.05
C PRO A 43 36.01 -47.70 1.07
N SER A 44 36.46 -47.01 2.12
CA SER A 44 37.00 -47.68 3.32
C SER A 44 36.20 -47.25 4.55
N SER A 45 35.67 -48.23 5.26
CA SER A 45 34.96 -48.10 6.52
C SER A 45 35.91 -47.68 7.63
N THR A 46 35.62 -46.57 8.31
CA THR A 46 36.22 -46.25 9.61
C THR A 46 35.14 -45.69 10.53
N THR A 47 34.93 -46.43 11.60
CA THR A 47 34.30 -46.12 12.88
C THR A 47 33.97 -44.65 13.12
N GLN A 48 32.67 -44.32 13.17
CA GLN A 48 32.19 -43.02 13.64
C GLN A 48 32.32 -42.97 15.18
N THR A 49 33.33 -42.24 15.66
CA THR A 49 33.34 -41.68 17.01
C THR A 49 32.49 -40.42 17.01
N THR A 50 31.58 -40.37 17.96
CA THR A 50 30.68 -39.27 18.29
C THR A 50 31.43 -37.94 18.44
N ILE A 51 31.14 -36.97 17.57
CA ILE A 51 31.29 -35.55 17.88
C ILE A 51 30.00 -34.89 17.42
N SER A 52 29.15 -34.56 18.39
CA SER A 52 28.02 -33.65 18.21
C SER A 52 28.54 -32.31 17.73
N SER A 53 28.46 -32.06 16.42
CA SER A 53 28.67 -30.73 15.87
C SER A 53 27.42 -29.90 16.15
N SER A 54 27.42 -29.17 17.25
CA SER A 54 26.52 -28.03 17.43
C SER A 54 26.76 -27.05 16.28
N SER A 55 25.89 -27.04 15.29
CA SER A 55 25.92 -26.02 14.24
C SER A 55 25.58 -24.68 14.88
N LEU A 56 26.62 -23.89 15.16
CA LEU A 56 26.46 -22.47 15.44
C LEU A 56 25.79 -21.84 14.22
N LYS A 57 24.56 -21.34 14.40
CA LYS A 57 23.89 -20.53 13.38
C LYS A 57 24.75 -19.29 13.08
N PRO A 58 24.79 -18.80 11.83
CA PRO A 58 25.46 -17.55 11.50
C PRO A 58 24.97 -16.41 12.39
N LYS A 59 25.90 -15.57 12.84
CA LYS A 59 25.73 -14.50 13.86
C LYS A 59 24.68 -13.42 13.49
N GLU A 60 24.14 -13.44 12.28
CA GLU A 60 23.13 -12.49 11.78
C GLU A 60 21.67 -12.92 12.05
N GLU A 61 21.40 -14.19 12.38
CA GLU A 61 20.04 -14.63 12.70
C GLU A 61 19.65 -14.44 14.17
N LEU A 62 20.59 -14.14 15.07
CA LEU A 62 20.42 -14.45 16.50
C LEU A 62 19.97 -13.31 17.42
N ASN A 63 19.46 -12.19 16.91
CA ASN A 63 19.02 -11.09 17.78
C ASN A 63 17.90 -10.27 17.11
N LYS A 64 16.76 -10.88 16.81
CA LYS A 64 15.59 -10.14 16.33
C LYS A 64 14.44 -10.30 17.33
N GLY A 65 13.73 -9.20 17.58
CA GLY A 65 12.55 -9.20 18.45
C GLY A 65 11.25 -9.09 17.67
N SER A 66 10.14 -9.03 18.39
CA SER A 66 8.80 -8.82 17.83
C SER A 66 8.02 -7.80 18.64
N LEU A 67 7.23 -7.00 17.95
CA LEU A 67 6.23 -6.12 18.56
C LEU A 67 4.86 -6.74 18.34
N LYS A 68 4.11 -7.01 19.41
CA LYS A 68 2.70 -7.38 19.33
C LYS A 68 1.85 -6.32 20.00
N GLY A 69 0.60 -6.26 19.61
CA GLY A 69 -0.31 -5.34 20.26
C GLY A 69 -1.70 -5.38 19.70
N GLN A 70 -2.52 -4.50 20.26
CA GLN A 70 -3.92 -4.36 19.89
C GLN A 70 -4.31 -2.89 19.79
N VAL A 71 -5.05 -2.57 18.74
CA VAL A 71 -5.60 -1.24 18.49
C VAL A 71 -7.10 -1.29 18.74
N PHE A 72 -7.56 -0.50 19.71
CA PHE A 72 -8.95 -0.46 20.13
C PHE A 72 -9.60 0.89 19.87
N TRP A 73 -10.89 0.84 19.59
CA TRP A 73 -11.78 1.98 19.65
C TRP A 73 -12.23 2.23 21.09
N SER A 74 -12.22 3.49 21.49
CA SER A 74 -12.63 4.00 22.78
C SER A 74 -13.73 5.03 22.59
N GLY A 75 -14.79 4.89 23.38
CA GLY A 75 -16.00 5.71 23.28
C GLY A 75 -17.09 5.08 22.42
N PRO A 76 -18.17 5.83 22.12
CA PRO A 76 -19.27 5.34 21.33
C PRO A 76 -18.82 5.01 19.91
N ASN A 77 -19.43 3.99 19.30
CA ASN A 77 -19.18 3.69 17.90
C ASN A 77 -19.62 4.89 17.04
N PRO A 78 -18.80 5.32 16.07
CA PRO A 78 -19.16 6.41 15.18
C PRO A 78 -20.38 6.03 14.33
N ILE A 79 -21.33 6.96 14.21
CA ILE A 79 -22.39 6.86 13.20
C ILE A 79 -21.81 7.44 11.91
N ILE A 80 -21.67 6.60 10.89
CA ILE A 80 -21.02 6.97 9.63
C ILE A 80 -22.04 6.80 8.51
N GLU A 81 -22.37 7.91 7.87
CA GLU A 81 -23.24 7.90 6.70
C GLU A 81 -22.50 7.30 5.50
N GLY A 82 -23.20 6.43 4.77
CA GLY A 82 -22.79 6.02 3.44
C GLY A 82 -23.14 7.07 2.40
N PHE A 83 -23.15 6.65 1.15
CA PHE A 83 -23.48 7.47 0.00
C PHE A 83 -24.60 6.83 -0.80
N ASN A 84 -25.35 7.65 -1.52
CA ASN A 84 -26.38 7.18 -2.42
C ASN A 84 -26.06 7.63 -3.85
N GLY A 85 -25.80 6.70 -4.76
CA GLY A 85 -25.32 7.01 -6.10
C GLY A 85 -25.56 5.91 -7.13
N PRO A 86 -25.48 6.23 -8.43
CA PRO A 86 -25.53 5.23 -9.50
C PRO A 86 -24.29 4.32 -9.46
N ILE A 87 -24.29 3.25 -10.26
CA ILE A 87 -23.11 2.39 -10.43
C ILE A 87 -22.03 3.11 -11.26
N SER A 88 -22.44 3.85 -12.28
CA SER A 88 -21.55 4.60 -13.16
C SER A 88 -21.88 6.10 -13.18
N PRO A 89 -21.36 6.90 -12.22
CA PRO A 89 -21.66 8.34 -12.08
C PRO A 89 -21.38 9.19 -13.32
N LEU A 90 -20.46 8.76 -14.18
CA LEU A 90 -20.10 9.47 -15.41
C LEU A 90 -20.96 9.09 -16.63
N SER A 91 -21.83 8.09 -16.53
CA SER A 91 -22.62 7.62 -17.68
C SER A 91 -24.10 7.39 -17.37
N GLU A 92 -24.48 7.29 -16.11
CA GLU A 92 -25.87 7.13 -15.69
C GLU A 92 -26.48 8.48 -15.35
N HIS A 93 -27.65 8.74 -15.91
CA HIS A 93 -28.46 9.90 -15.52
C HIS A 93 -29.07 9.72 -14.14
N ALA A 94 -29.33 10.84 -13.46
CA ALA A 94 -29.91 10.89 -12.11
C ALA A 94 -31.28 10.17 -11.95
N SER A 95 -31.97 9.86 -13.05
CA SER A 95 -33.25 9.12 -13.06
C SER A 95 -33.09 7.60 -12.88
N LYS A 96 -31.86 7.07 -12.87
CA LYS A 96 -31.58 5.65 -12.66
C LYS A 96 -31.69 5.26 -11.17
N PRO A 97 -31.99 3.98 -10.86
CA PRO A 97 -31.99 3.48 -9.48
C PRO A 97 -30.65 3.75 -8.79
N ARG A 98 -30.72 4.33 -7.60
CA ARG A 98 -29.54 4.64 -6.79
C ARG A 98 -29.27 3.52 -5.80
N LEU A 99 -28.00 3.25 -5.53
CA LEU A 99 -27.56 2.23 -4.58
C LEU A 99 -26.91 2.89 -3.36
N ALA A 100 -27.08 2.21 -2.22
CA ALA A 100 -26.38 2.57 -0.99
C ALA A 100 -24.94 2.04 -1.03
N TRP A 101 -23.98 2.96 -1.01
CA TRP A 101 -22.56 2.68 -0.96
C TRP A 101 -22.02 2.97 0.44
N ALA A 102 -21.23 2.05 1.00
CA ALA A 102 -20.57 2.31 2.27
C ALA A 102 -19.48 3.38 2.11
N ASN A 103 -19.21 4.13 3.19
CA ASN A 103 -18.03 4.98 3.24
C ASN A 103 -16.76 4.09 3.26
N PRO A 104 -15.86 4.21 2.27
CA PRO A 104 -14.73 3.30 2.14
C PRO A 104 -13.71 3.42 3.28
N ASN A 105 -13.71 4.55 3.97
CA ASN A 105 -12.80 4.85 5.07
C ASN A 105 -13.45 4.62 6.44
N ALA A 106 -14.68 4.11 6.49
CA ALA A 106 -15.33 3.78 7.75
C ALA A 106 -14.50 2.72 8.51
N PRO A 107 -14.09 2.98 9.77
CA PRO A 107 -13.38 2.01 10.58
C PRO A 107 -14.29 0.81 10.83
N LYS A 108 -13.73 -0.38 10.61
CA LYS A 108 -14.36 -1.63 11.00
C LYS A 108 -14.02 -1.91 12.46
N ILE A 109 -14.98 -1.66 13.34
CA ILE A 109 -14.82 -1.83 14.79
C ILE A 109 -15.55 -3.10 15.22
N ASN A 110 -14.82 -4.01 15.86
CA ASN A 110 -15.37 -5.21 16.44
C ASN A 110 -16.40 -4.88 17.53
N SER A 111 -17.60 -5.43 17.44
CA SER A 111 -18.68 -5.13 18.37
C SER A 111 -18.40 -5.61 19.81
N SER A 112 -17.64 -6.70 19.95
CA SER A 112 -17.43 -7.40 21.21
C SER A 112 -16.24 -6.85 22.01
N ASN A 113 -15.09 -6.67 21.34
CA ASN A 113 -13.86 -6.23 22.02
C ASN A 113 -13.40 -4.82 21.64
N LYS A 114 -14.10 -4.14 20.72
CA LYS A 114 -13.75 -2.82 20.17
C LYS A 114 -12.44 -2.76 19.38
N GLY A 115 -11.86 -3.88 18.98
CA GLY A 115 -10.70 -3.91 18.09
C GLY A 115 -10.97 -3.22 16.75
N ILE A 116 -9.97 -2.53 16.21
CA ILE A 116 -10.06 -1.83 14.92
C ILE A 116 -9.37 -2.66 13.84
N GLU A 117 -10.17 -3.23 12.93
CA GLU A 117 -9.65 -3.97 11.79
C GLU A 117 -8.98 -3.02 10.78
N HIS A 118 -7.93 -3.49 10.14
CA HIS A 118 -7.17 -2.78 9.11
C HIS A 118 -6.43 -1.50 9.54
N ALA A 119 -6.40 -1.17 10.85
CA ALA A 119 -5.45 -0.19 11.35
C ALA A 119 -4.02 -0.62 10.99
N VAL A 120 -3.18 0.33 10.59
CA VAL A 120 -1.82 0.03 10.13
C VAL A 120 -0.82 0.49 11.18
N ILE A 121 0.13 -0.37 11.52
CA ILE A 121 1.26 -0.04 12.38
C ILE A 121 2.52 -0.22 11.55
N PHE A 122 3.41 0.76 11.59
CA PHE A 122 4.69 0.67 10.88
C PHE A 122 5.77 1.43 11.63
N LEU A 123 7.00 0.97 11.46
CA LEU A 123 8.19 1.60 12.02
C LEU A 123 8.35 3.02 11.44
N ASP A 124 8.55 4.02 12.31
CA ASP A 124 8.75 5.43 11.94
C ASP A 124 10.25 5.73 11.90
N ILE A 125 10.87 5.47 10.75
CA ILE A 125 12.30 5.71 10.54
C ILE A 125 12.55 6.58 9.31
N PRO A 126 13.63 7.37 9.31
CA PRO A 126 14.13 8.01 8.10
C PRO A 126 14.53 6.96 7.06
N GLU A 127 14.37 7.32 5.78
CA GLU A 127 14.60 6.45 4.60
C GLU A 127 16.03 5.92 4.44
N THR A 128 16.97 6.36 5.29
CA THR A 128 18.41 6.13 5.18
C THR A 128 18.95 4.93 5.95
N ASN A 129 18.12 4.23 6.74
CA ASN A 129 18.60 3.09 7.52
C ASN A 129 18.65 1.82 6.67
N ASP A 130 19.83 1.20 6.59
CA ASP A 130 20.06 -0.12 5.97
C ASP A 130 19.48 -1.22 6.88
N LEU A 131 18.16 -1.35 6.84
CA LEU A 131 17.45 -2.44 7.49
C LEU A 131 17.28 -3.58 6.50
N ASN A 132 17.40 -4.82 6.99
CA ASN A 132 17.13 -6.02 6.21
C ASN A 132 15.86 -5.86 5.36
N LYS A 133 16.05 -5.82 4.04
CA LYS A 133 15.00 -5.61 3.04
C LYS A 133 14.44 -6.95 2.60
N VAL A 134 13.56 -7.52 3.41
CA VAL A 134 12.80 -8.71 3.01
C VAL A 134 11.51 -8.24 2.34
N SER A 135 11.34 -8.46 1.04
CA SER A 135 10.10 -8.07 0.33
C SER A 135 8.84 -8.49 1.11
N PHE A 136 7.82 -7.64 1.10
CA PHE A 136 6.48 -8.06 1.49
C PHE A 136 5.99 -9.16 0.53
N ALA A 137 4.94 -9.88 0.93
CA ALA A 137 4.24 -10.76 -0.01
C ALA A 137 3.76 -9.95 -1.23
N PRO A 138 3.83 -10.51 -2.46
CA PRO A 138 3.34 -9.85 -3.65
C PRO A 138 1.90 -9.36 -3.50
N ILE A 139 1.58 -8.25 -4.17
CA ILE A 139 0.27 -7.61 -4.06
C ILE A 139 -0.44 -7.53 -5.41
N GLU A 140 -1.74 -7.83 -5.38
CA GLU A 140 -2.67 -7.62 -6.48
C GLU A 140 -3.75 -6.62 -6.03
N VAL A 141 -3.85 -5.48 -6.70
CA VAL A 141 -4.95 -4.54 -6.57
C VAL A 141 -6.08 -4.98 -7.50
N GLU A 142 -7.19 -5.40 -6.92
CA GLU A 142 -8.34 -5.95 -7.63
C GLU A 142 -9.51 -4.95 -7.63
N THR A 143 -10.13 -4.75 -8.80
CA THR A 143 -11.49 -4.21 -8.88
C THR A 143 -12.49 -5.32 -9.17
N ASN A 144 -13.44 -5.52 -8.26
CA ASN A 144 -14.47 -6.54 -8.36
C ASN A 144 -15.71 -6.17 -7.54
N HIS A 145 -16.89 -6.57 -8.01
CA HIS A 145 -18.20 -6.18 -7.45
C HIS A 145 -18.29 -4.70 -7.02
N PHE A 146 -17.78 -3.77 -7.84
CA PHE A 146 -17.74 -2.32 -7.55
C PHE A 146 -17.01 -1.98 -6.24
N LYS A 147 -16.00 -2.78 -5.88
CA LYS A 147 -15.06 -2.56 -4.79
C LYS A 147 -13.64 -2.61 -5.32
N MET A 148 -12.76 -1.82 -4.70
CA MET A 148 -11.33 -1.92 -4.87
C MET A 148 -10.77 -2.58 -3.62
N GLN A 149 -9.99 -3.65 -3.77
CA GLN A 149 -9.34 -4.36 -2.68
C GLN A 149 -7.90 -4.68 -3.06
N ILE A 150 -7.07 -4.88 -2.05
CA ILE A 150 -5.69 -5.32 -2.18
C ILE A 150 -5.60 -6.72 -1.60
N ASN A 151 -5.22 -7.66 -2.46
CA ASN A 151 -4.95 -9.05 -2.11
C ASN A 151 -3.46 -9.17 -1.76
N GLN A 152 -3.17 -9.55 -0.52
CA GLN A 152 -1.81 -9.75 -0.01
C GLN A 152 -1.81 -10.86 1.03
N ASP A 153 -0.97 -11.88 0.83
CA ASP A 153 -0.81 -13.02 1.74
C ASP A 153 -2.15 -13.69 2.12
N GLY A 154 -2.96 -14.03 1.10
CA GLY A 154 -4.28 -14.64 1.28
C GLY A 154 -5.35 -13.72 1.87
N THR A 155 -5.03 -12.46 2.17
CA THR A 155 -5.97 -11.50 2.76
C THR A 155 -6.38 -10.43 1.76
N SER A 156 -7.68 -10.25 1.57
CA SER A 156 -8.27 -9.11 0.85
C SER A 156 -8.57 -7.97 1.83
N SER A 157 -8.04 -6.77 1.58
CA SER A 157 -8.31 -5.60 2.44
C SER A 157 -8.21 -4.28 1.67
N PRO A 158 -8.64 -3.14 2.25
CA PRO A 158 -8.45 -1.83 1.62
C PRO A 158 -7.01 -1.31 1.72
N VAL A 159 -6.08 -2.05 2.33
CA VAL A 159 -4.70 -1.61 2.58
C VAL A 159 -3.69 -2.67 2.15
N GLY A 160 -2.55 -2.26 1.61
CA GLY A 160 -1.44 -3.18 1.32
C GLY A 160 -0.08 -2.52 1.49
N PHE A 161 0.94 -3.36 1.60
CA PHE A 161 2.33 -2.95 1.77
C PHE A 161 3.15 -3.35 0.55
N VAL A 162 4.00 -2.46 0.07
CA VAL A 162 4.93 -2.72 -1.03
C VAL A 162 6.29 -2.17 -0.64
N LEU A 163 7.35 -2.95 -0.85
CA LEU A 163 8.68 -2.45 -0.63
C LEU A 163 9.07 -1.53 -1.80
N LEU A 164 9.81 -0.47 -1.51
CA LEU A 164 10.34 0.42 -2.54
C LEU A 164 11.15 -0.36 -3.58
N GLY A 165 10.79 -0.22 -4.85
CA GLY A 165 11.39 -0.96 -5.96
C GLY A 165 10.60 -2.20 -6.38
N ASP A 166 9.61 -2.63 -5.59
CA ASP A 166 8.77 -3.76 -5.94
C ASP A 166 7.60 -3.36 -6.84
N GLY A 167 7.05 -4.38 -7.49
CA GLY A 167 5.94 -4.29 -8.41
C GLY A 167 4.59 -4.66 -7.79
N VAL A 168 3.53 -4.11 -8.39
CA VAL A 168 2.14 -4.33 -8.03
C VAL A 168 1.36 -4.65 -9.28
N ASP A 169 0.54 -5.70 -9.21
CA ASP A 169 -0.37 -6.06 -10.28
C ASP A 169 -1.73 -5.38 -10.06
N PHE A 170 -2.24 -4.69 -11.08
CA PHE A 170 -3.56 -4.08 -11.07
C PHE A 170 -4.47 -4.85 -12.00
N VAL A 171 -5.56 -5.42 -11.49
CA VAL A 171 -6.46 -6.27 -12.25
C VAL A 171 -7.91 -5.84 -12.09
N ASN A 172 -8.64 -5.92 -13.19
CA ASN A 172 -10.08 -5.78 -13.19
C ASN A 172 -10.72 -7.16 -13.39
N LYS A 173 -11.52 -7.62 -12.43
CA LYS A 173 -12.21 -8.93 -12.50
C LYS A 173 -13.65 -8.82 -12.98
N GLN A 174 -14.09 -7.63 -13.43
CA GLN A 174 -15.44 -7.39 -13.97
C GLN A 174 -15.39 -6.99 -15.45
N ASP A 175 -16.51 -7.18 -16.12
CA ASP A 175 -16.75 -6.63 -17.47
C ASP A 175 -17.27 -5.19 -17.35
N PHE A 176 -16.43 -4.33 -16.77
CA PHE A 176 -16.71 -2.91 -16.54
C PHE A 176 -15.40 -2.14 -16.69
N PHE A 177 -15.36 -1.08 -17.49
CA PHE A 177 -14.13 -0.30 -17.64
C PHE A 177 -13.81 0.45 -16.36
N TYR A 178 -12.60 0.23 -15.82
CA TYR A 178 -12.05 1.04 -14.73
C TYR A 178 -10.79 1.76 -15.17
N SER A 179 -10.54 2.91 -14.55
CA SER A 179 -9.23 3.55 -14.54
C SER A 179 -8.81 3.70 -13.08
N ILE A 180 -7.75 3.03 -12.64
CA ILE A 180 -7.25 3.20 -11.26
C ILE A 180 -6.33 4.42 -11.23
N ARG A 181 -6.61 5.36 -10.34
CA ARG A 181 -5.86 6.60 -10.13
C ARG A 181 -5.09 6.53 -8.83
N ALA A 182 -3.77 6.74 -8.89
CA ALA A 182 -2.92 6.91 -7.72
C ALA A 182 -2.72 8.40 -7.41
N ARG A 183 -2.81 8.76 -6.13
CA ARG A 183 -2.56 10.10 -5.57
C ARG A 183 -1.72 10.00 -4.29
N GLY A 184 -1.22 11.13 -3.79
CA GLY A 184 -0.27 11.18 -2.67
C GLY A 184 1.15 11.10 -3.20
N ASP A 185 1.95 10.18 -2.67
CA ASP A 185 3.37 10.03 -3.01
C ASP A 185 3.63 9.39 -4.40
N ALA A 186 2.58 8.89 -5.04
CA ALA A 186 2.57 8.49 -6.45
C ALA A 186 1.45 9.20 -7.21
N PHE A 187 1.69 9.46 -8.50
CA PHE A 187 0.73 10.12 -9.38
C PHE A 187 0.70 9.43 -10.74
N PHE A 188 -0.36 8.66 -11.00
CA PHE A 188 -0.58 7.99 -12.29
C PHE A 188 -2.04 7.58 -12.47
N SER A 189 -2.37 7.08 -13.65
CA SER A 189 -3.65 6.40 -13.93
C SER A 189 -3.41 5.16 -14.79
N ILE A 190 -4.09 4.05 -14.46
CA ILE A 190 -3.99 2.78 -15.16
C ILE A 190 -5.36 2.43 -15.74
N PRO A 191 -5.54 2.42 -17.08
CA PRO A 191 -6.75 1.91 -17.69
C PRO A 191 -6.79 0.38 -17.59
N LEU A 192 -7.90 -0.17 -17.09
CA LEU A 192 -8.14 -1.60 -16.95
C LEU A 192 -9.33 -2.02 -17.83
N SER A 193 -9.12 -1.96 -19.15
CA SER A 193 -10.16 -2.25 -20.16
C SER A 193 -10.47 -3.73 -20.35
N ASN A 194 -9.56 -4.62 -19.95
CA ASN A 194 -9.71 -6.05 -20.17
C ASN A 194 -9.90 -6.78 -18.84
N LYS A 195 -11.00 -7.53 -18.74
CA LYS A 195 -11.26 -8.43 -17.62
C LYS A 195 -10.10 -9.44 -17.48
N ASN A 196 -9.65 -9.66 -16.24
CA ASN A 196 -8.62 -10.61 -15.85
C ASN A 196 -7.25 -10.43 -16.55
N LYS A 197 -6.93 -9.24 -17.04
CA LYS A 197 -5.59 -8.92 -17.55
C LYS A 197 -4.89 -7.96 -16.60
N PRO A 198 -3.92 -8.43 -15.78
CA PRO A 198 -3.17 -7.58 -14.90
C PRO A 198 -2.31 -6.56 -15.66
N VAL A 199 -2.17 -5.37 -15.10
CA VAL A 199 -1.18 -4.37 -15.49
C VAL A 199 -0.18 -4.23 -14.36
N HIS A 200 1.08 -4.54 -14.65
CA HIS A 200 2.16 -4.49 -13.66
C HIS A 200 2.75 -3.08 -13.55
N ARG A 201 3.06 -2.63 -12.32
CA ARG A 201 3.74 -1.35 -12.09
C ARG A 201 4.68 -1.40 -10.88
N VAL A 202 5.88 -0.87 -11.06
CA VAL A 202 6.88 -0.70 -10.00
C VAL A 202 6.72 0.65 -9.30
N PHE A 203 6.91 0.67 -7.98
CA PHE A 203 6.89 1.88 -7.16
C PHE A 203 8.30 2.33 -6.80
N THR A 204 8.65 3.55 -7.19
CA THR A 204 10.02 4.10 -7.05
C THR A 204 10.11 5.28 -6.10
N LYS A 205 9.03 5.60 -5.38
CA LYS A 205 9.00 6.64 -4.35
C LYS A 205 8.30 6.09 -3.10
N PRO A 206 8.91 6.19 -1.92
CA PRO A 206 8.27 5.79 -0.67
C PRO A 206 7.12 6.74 -0.32
N GLY A 207 6.21 6.27 0.52
CA GLY A 207 5.10 7.06 1.03
C GLY A 207 3.74 6.38 0.91
N LEU A 208 2.69 7.15 1.21
CA LEU A 208 1.31 6.71 1.19
C LEU A 208 0.68 7.03 -0.16
N VAL A 209 0.27 5.99 -0.87
CA VAL A 209 -0.42 6.09 -2.15
C VAL A 209 -1.89 5.78 -1.94
N THR A 210 -2.75 6.75 -2.21
CA THR A 210 -4.20 6.53 -2.23
C THR A 210 -4.62 6.14 -3.65
N LEU A 211 -5.23 4.96 -3.76
CA LEU A 211 -5.83 4.46 -4.98
C LEU A 211 -7.32 4.79 -4.99
N THR A 212 -7.80 5.37 -6.09
CA THR A 212 -9.21 5.67 -6.34
C THR A 212 -9.56 5.26 -7.77
N THR A 213 -10.85 5.25 -8.12
CA THR A 213 -11.24 5.11 -9.52
C THR A 213 -11.26 6.47 -10.23
N GLY A 214 -10.96 6.45 -11.53
CA GLY A 214 -11.08 7.53 -12.50
C GLY A 214 -12.36 7.48 -13.31
N THR A 215 -13.25 6.54 -12.99
CA THR A 215 -14.50 6.24 -13.69
C THR A 215 -15.73 6.64 -12.87
N GLY A 216 -15.55 7.47 -11.85
CA GLY A 216 -16.61 8.09 -11.06
C GLY A 216 -17.02 7.32 -9.80
N GLN A 217 -16.64 6.04 -9.62
CA GLN A 217 -16.96 5.26 -8.42
C GLN A 217 -16.13 5.72 -7.21
N PHE A 218 -16.46 6.90 -6.66
CA PHE A 218 -15.72 7.57 -5.59
C PHE A 218 -15.65 6.77 -4.28
N TRP A 219 -16.55 5.79 -4.08
CA TRP A 219 -16.52 4.84 -2.97
C TRP A 219 -15.49 3.72 -3.15
N MET A 220 -14.91 3.53 -4.34
CA MET A 220 -13.85 2.55 -4.58
C MET A 220 -12.49 3.17 -4.27
N ARG A 221 -11.97 2.86 -3.08
CA ARG A 221 -10.72 3.41 -2.56
C ARG A 221 -9.89 2.33 -1.85
N SER A 222 -8.57 2.43 -1.96
CA SER A 222 -7.60 1.61 -1.22
C SER A 222 -6.31 2.38 -0.97
N HIS A 223 -5.45 1.89 -0.08
CA HIS A 223 -4.23 2.56 0.33
C HIS A 223 -3.03 1.63 0.22
N LEU A 224 -1.99 2.07 -0.48
CA LEU A 224 -0.71 1.38 -0.58
C LEU A 224 0.34 2.13 0.23
N PHE A 225 1.00 1.41 1.12
CA PHE A 225 2.16 1.88 1.84
C PHE A 225 3.40 1.42 1.10
N VAL A 226 4.06 2.35 0.42
CA VAL A 226 5.36 2.12 -0.20
C VAL A 226 6.43 2.39 0.84
N LEU A 227 7.04 1.34 1.37
CA LEU A 227 7.96 1.43 2.51
C LEU A 227 9.38 1.09 2.07
N THR A 228 10.38 1.67 2.75
CA THR A 228 11.80 1.32 2.55
C THR A 228 12.24 0.11 3.39
N HIS A 229 11.34 -0.39 4.24
CA HIS A 229 11.53 -1.50 5.16
C HIS A 229 10.25 -2.34 5.26
N SER A 230 10.38 -3.53 5.84
CA SER A 230 9.25 -4.48 5.92
C SER A 230 8.59 -4.56 7.28
N TYR A 231 8.94 -3.65 8.17
CA TYR A 231 8.38 -3.52 9.50
C TYR A 231 7.04 -2.77 9.50
N ALA A 232 6.02 -3.43 8.98
CA ALA A 232 4.64 -2.96 9.02
C ALA A 232 3.67 -4.13 9.21
N ALA A 233 2.54 -3.84 9.84
CA ALA A 233 1.47 -4.80 10.05
C ALA A 233 0.11 -4.12 9.89
N ARG A 234 -0.87 -4.92 9.49
CA ARG A 234 -2.28 -4.55 9.42
C ARG A 234 -3.02 -5.30 10.52
N CYS A 235 -3.82 -4.60 11.31
CA CYS A 235 -4.64 -5.21 12.37
C CYS A 235 -5.67 -6.18 11.81
N ASP A 236 -5.87 -7.28 12.52
CA ASP A 236 -6.94 -8.25 12.28
C ASP A 236 -8.31 -7.74 12.78
N LYS A 237 -9.34 -8.59 12.64
CA LYS A 237 -10.73 -8.30 13.05
C LYS A 237 -10.89 -7.98 14.55
N ASP A 238 -9.93 -8.34 15.38
CA ASP A 238 -9.93 -8.14 16.83
C ASP A 238 -9.00 -6.98 17.22
N GLY A 239 -8.42 -6.28 16.24
CA GLY A 239 -7.49 -5.17 16.41
C GLY A 239 -6.05 -5.61 16.65
N SER A 240 -5.74 -6.91 16.59
CA SER A 240 -4.43 -7.45 16.94
C SER A 240 -3.44 -7.32 15.78
N PHE A 241 -2.17 -7.09 16.09
CA PHE A 241 -1.08 -7.03 15.11
C PHE A 241 0.20 -7.65 15.66
N GLU A 242 1.08 -8.07 14.74
CA GLU A 242 2.45 -8.51 15.03
C GLU A 242 3.40 -7.96 13.96
N ILE A 243 4.50 -7.34 14.39
CA ILE A 243 5.64 -7.02 13.54
C ILE A 243 6.82 -7.85 14.04
N ALA A 244 7.14 -8.91 13.31
CA ALA A 244 8.25 -9.80 13.61
C ALA A 244 9.58 -9.25 13.07
N ASN A 245 10.67 -9.90 13.49
CA ASN A 245 12.02 -9.68 12.96
C ASN A 245 12.57 -8.25 13.15
N LEU A 246 12.06 -7.51 14.13
CA LEU A 246 12.49 -6.15 14.44
C LEU A 246 13.92 -6.14 15.02
N PRO A 247 14.75 -5.15 14.66
CA PRO A 247 16.02 -4.94 15.35
C PRO A 247 15.77 -4.66 16.85
N PRO A 248 16.57 -5.19 17.77
CA PRO A 248 16.50 -4.83 19.18
C PRO A 248 16.81 -3.35 19.39
N GLY A 249 16.27 -2.78 20.46
CA GLY A 249 16.45 -1.38 20.82
C GLY A 249 15.14 -0.58 20.85
N LYS A 250 15.27 0.72 21.14
CA LYS A 250 14.13 1.64 21.17
C LYS A 250 13.81 2.09 19.75
N HIS A 251 12.55 1.93 19.35
CA HIS A 251 12.03 2.31 18.05
C HIS A 251 10.78 3.15 18.19
N ASP A 252 10.58 4.07 17.25
CA ASP A 252 9.35 4.82 17.12
C ASP A 252 8.46 4.16 16.06
N PHE A 253 7.16 4.16 16.32
CA PHE A 253 6.16 3.57 15.45
C PHE A 253 5.04 4.58 15.19
N LYS A 254 4.47 4.50 13.99
CA LYS A 254 3.26 5.20 13.60
C LYS A 254 2.12 4.22 13.48
N ILE A 255 0.96 4.66 13.94
CA ILE A 255 -0.32 4.00 13.69
C ILE A 255 -1.12 4.89 12.77
N TRP A 256 -1.76 4.30 11.79
CA TRP A 256 -2.54 4.99 10.78
C TRP A 256 -3.90 4.34 10.62
N ILE A 257 -4.94 5.17 10.57
CA ILE A 257 -6.31 4.79 10.24
C ILE A 257 -6.83 5.82 9.22
N PRO A 258 -7.52 5.40 8.15
CA PRO A 258 -8.08 6.35 7.20
C PRO A 258 -9.15 7.21 7.89
N ASN A 259 -9.28 8.47 7.48
CA ASN A 259 -10.33 9.34 7.97
C ASN A 259 -11.55 9.23 7.05
N TRP A 260 -12.74 9.11 7.62
CA TRP A 260 -14.00 8.98 6.90
C TRP A 260 -14.75 10.30 6.74
N GLN A 261 -14.28 11.38 7.36
CA GLN A 261 -14.88 12.70 7.19
C GLN A 261 -14.57 13.24 5.80
N VAL A 262 -15.61 13.50 5.03
CA VAL A 262 -15.47 14.08 3.70
C VAL A 262 -14.97 15.51 3.82
N SER A 263 -13.89 15.83 3.12
CA SER A 263 -13.31 17.18 3.06
C SER A 263 -13.72 17.92 1.79
N GLU A 264 -13.83 17.20 0.67
CA GLU A 264 -14.15 17.78 -0.64
C GLU A 264 -15.00 16.81 -1.48
N LYS A 265 -15.87 17.36 -2.32
CA LYS A 265 -16.68 16.62 -3.29
C LYS A 265 -16.60 17.32 -4.64
N GLU A 266 -16.32 16.56 -5.68
CA GLU A 266 -16.40 17.00 -7.08
C GLU A 266 -17.69 16.41 -7.67
N ILE A 267 -18.46 17.24 -8.36
CA ILE A 267 -19.67 16.84 -9.07
C ILE A 267 -19.47 16.98 -10.57
N ASP A 268 -20.06 16.07 -11.33
CA ASP A 268 -20.19 16.20 -12.78
C ASP A 268 -21.15 17.34 -13.12
N ALA A 269 -20.83 18.17 -14.12
CA ALA A 269 -21.69 19.30 -14.47
C ALA A 269 -22.94 18.85 -15.25
N GLU A 270 -22.84 17.72 -15.95
CA GLU A 270 -23.88 17.19 -16.82
C GLU A 270 -24.82 16.24 -16.08
N THR A 271 -24.28 15.34 -15.24
CA THR A 271 -25.08 14.36 -14.49
C THR A 271 -25.44 14.81 -13.08
N TRP A 272 -24.78 15.84 -12.54
CA TRP A 272 -24.87 16.26 -11.14
C TRP A 272 -24.47 15.18 -10.12
N GLU A 273 -23.85 14.09 -10.59
CA GLU A 273 -23.40 13.02 -9.72
C GLU A 273 -22.05 13.34 -9.11
N ILE A 274 -21.78 12.80 -7.92
CA ILE A 274 -20.45 12.86 -7.33
C ILE A 274 -19.52 11.99 -8.18
N THR A 275 -18.43 12.57 -8.67
CA THR A 275 -17.42 11.88 -9.49
C THR A 275 -16.10 11.71 -8.74
N ARG A 276 -15.88 12.53 -7.71
CA ARG A 276 -14.76 12.39 -6.78
C ARG A 276 -15.16 12.83 -5.38
N MET A 277 -14.52 12.20 -4.43
CA MET A 277 -14.64 12.55 -3.02
C MET A 277 -13.26 12.45 -2.38
N GLU A 278 -12.86 13.49 -1.67
CA GLU A 278 -11.70 13.47 -0.80
C GLU A 278 -12.13 13.47 0.66
N PHE A 279 -11.25 12.89 1.48
CA PHE A 279 -11.46 12.80 2.92
C PHE A 279 -10.41 13.63 3.63
N ALA A 280 -10.72 14.01 4.87
CA ALA A 280 -9.77 14.68 5.74
C ALA A 280 -8.48 13.86 5.91
N PRO A 281 -7.37 14.48 6.36
CA PRO A 281 -6.13 13.76 6.63
C PRO A 281 -6.34 12.55 7.53
N PRO A 282 -5.59 11.46 7.32
CA PRO A 282 -5.71 10.25 8.12
C PRO A 282 -5.38 10.52 9.58
N ILE A 283 -5.94 9.70 10.45
CA ILE A 283 -5.68 9.81 11.90
C ILE A 283 -4.40 9.04 12.18
N THR A 284 -3.43 9.72 12.78
CA THR A 284 -2.15 9.09 13.13
C THR A 284 -1.82 9.23 14.61
N LYS A 285 -1.29 8.17 15.21
CA LYS A 285 -0.66 8.21 16.54
C LYS A 285 0.78 7.74 16.44
N LYS A 286 1.64 8.32 17.27
CA LYS A 286 3.03 7.89 17.44
C LYS A 286 3.22 7.29 18.82
N PHE A 287 4.06 6.27 18.92
CA PHE A 287 4.51 5.72 20.19
C PHE A 287 5.92 5.14 20.03
N SER A 288 6.65 5.03 21.14
CA SER A 288 7.95 4.35 21.16
C SER A 288 7.81 3.00 21.88
N ALA A 289 8.53 1.99 21.41
CA ALA A 289 8.63 0.70 22.08
C ALA A 289 10.09 0.22 22.10
N SER A 290 10.49 -0.42 23.22
CA SER A 290 11.77 -1.09 23.32
C SER A 290 11.61 -2.54 22.91
N ILE A 291 12.29 -2.92 21.83
CA ILE A 291 12.32 -4.28 21.29
C ILE A 291 13.46 -5.04 21.95
N LEU A 292 13.13 -6.16 22.58
CA LEU A 292 14.08 -7.03 23.26
C LEU A 292 14.58 -8.13 22.30
N PRO A 293 15.85 -8.56 22.39
CA PRO A 293 16.33 -9.74 21.67
C PRO A 293 15.71 -11.01 22.25
N ASP A 294 15.23 -11.91 21.39
CA ASP A 294 14.70 -13.26 21.66
C ASP A 294 13.54 -13.41 22.68
N THR A 295 12.44 -14.01 22.23
CA THR A 295 11.22 -14.49 22.97
C THR A 295 10.42 -13.53 23.85
N ALA A 296 10.98 -12.40 24.26
CA ALA A 296 10.20 -11.37 24.96
C ALA A 296 9.39 -10.56 23.95
N THR A 297 8.08 -10.78 23.96
CA THR A 297 7.15 -9.95 23.19
C THR A 297 6.92 -8.64 23.94
N THR A 298 7.12 -7.52 23.26
CA THR A 298 6.65 -6.23 23.77
C THR A 298 5.19 -6.06 23.37
N ASP A 299 4.28 -6.18 24.35
CA ASP A 299 2.85 -5.97 24.13
C ASP A 299 2.48 -4.50 24.22
N GLN A 300 1.72 -4.02 23.25
CA GLN A 300 1.20 -2.65 23.20
C GLN A 300 -0.31 -2.64 23.12
N LYS A 301 -0.95 -1.85 23.98
CA LYS A 301 -2.38 -1.56 23.90
C LYS A 301 -2.57 -0.11 23.51
N ILE A 302 -3.11 0.14 22.33
CA ILE A 302 -3.39 1.49 21.83
C ILE A 302 -4.89 1.75 21.79
N LEU A 303 -5.30 2.92 22.27
CA LEU A 303 -6.67 3.41 22.22
C LEU A 303 -6.80 4.52 21.18
N PHE A 304 -7.80 4.44 20.32
CA PHE A 304 -8.28 5.50 19.44
C PHE A 304 -9.67 5.93 19.88
N SER A 305 -9.99 7.21 19.78
CA SER A 305 -11.30 7.77 20.12
C SER A 305 -11.77 8.77 19.09
N LEU A 306 -13.05 9.12 19.13
CA LEU A 306 -13.63 10.19 18.28
C LEU A 306 -12.86 11.53 18.38
N SER A 307 -12.32 11.85 19.55
CA SER A 307 -11.54 13.07 19.76
C SER A 307 -10.29 13.12 18.87
N ASP A 308 -9.69 11.98 18.56
CA ASP A 308 -8.51 11.91 17.68
C ASP A 308 -8.83 12.35 16.25
N ILE A 309 -10.10 12.28 15.85
CA ILE A 309 -10.60 12.69 14.53
C ILE A 309 -10.87 14.18 14.50
N GLN A 310 -11.50 14.68 15.57
CA GLN A 310 -11.87 16.08 15.70
C GLN A 310 -10.64 16.98 15.87
N ALA A 311 -9.57 16.47 16.48
CA ALA A 311 -8.32 17.22 16.71
C ALA A 311 -7.51 17.53 15.43
N GLN A 312 -7.92 17.01 14.26
CA GLN A 312 -7.26 17.23 12.97
C GLN A 312 -7.90 18.37 12.14
N LYS A 313 -8.84 19.13 12.72
CA LYS A 313 -9.49 20.30 12.10
C LYS A 313 -8.77 21.61 12.38
#